data_AF-A0A9N7NNP0-F1
#
_entry.id   AF-A0A9N7NNP0-F1
#
_cell.length_a   1.000
_cell.length_b   1.000
_cell.length_c   1.000
_cell.angle_alpha   90.00
_cell.angle_beta   90.00
_cell.angle_gamma   90.00
#
_symmetry.space_group_name_H-M   'P 1'
#
loop_
_entity.id
_entity.type
_entity.pdbx_description
1 polymer ?
#
loop_
_entity_poly.entity_id
_entity_poly.type
_entity_poly.pdbx_seq_one_letter_code
_entity_poly.pdbx_strand_id
1 'polypeptide(L)'
;MNVVKVPLVEPRAIANGISVWNWHGSAFDEGDEVAAWFSNYLEKPSRLVRFNEESESRAVMSELCVGHAIRFSDAYPFHLLSQSSMDALNSQLSEPVPVNRFRPNLLIDGCEPFSEDLWNEVEINGLTFSAGELCWRCKIPTINQDTAVGGSEPNETLKNFRSGRVLFPNKEKQRGRVYVGTFMVCSNDTAETEKAIRVGDHIHVLKTFSSYAECPV
;
A
#
# COMPACT_ATOMS: atom_id res chain seq x y z
N MET A 1 8.12 -7.32 -27.15
CA MET A 1 6.65 -7.51 -27.13
C MET A 1 6.00 -6.20 -27.54
N ASN A 2 4.93 -6.24 -28.33
CA ASN A 2 4.21 -5.04 -28.74
C ASN A 2 3.38 -4.50 -27.56
N VAL A 3 3.17 -3.20 -27.50
CA VAL A 3 2.31 -2.56 -26.50
C VAL A 3 0.85 -2.91 -26.80
N VAL A 4 0.12 -3.42 -25.81
CA VAL A 4 -1.36 -3.57 -25.87
C VAL A 4 -2.03 -2.29 -25.37
N LYS A 5 -3.10 -1.86 -26.03
CA LYS A 5 -3.88 -0.67 -25.65
C LYS A 5 -5.22 -1.12 -25.07
N VAL A 6 -5.52 -0.64 -23.87
CA VAL A 6 -6.77 -0.93 -23.16
C VAL A 6 -7.62 0.35 -23.12
N PRO A 7 -8.81 0.38 -23.73
CA PRO A 7 -9.68 1.55 -23.67
C PRO A 7 -10.28 1.69 -22.27
N LEU A 8 -10.36 2.92 -21.76
CA LEU A 8 -10.96 3.23 -20.45
C LEU A 8 -12.50 3.45 -20.53
N VAL A 9 -13.05 3.46 -21.74
CA VAL A 9 -14.50 3.64 -22.01
C VAL A 9 -15.23 2.30 -22.00
N GLU A 10 -16.56 2.36 -21.80
CA GLU A 10 -17.58 1.32 -21.53
C GLU A 10 -17.15 -0.16 -21.33
N PRO A 11 -17.75 -0.87 -20.36
CA PRO A 11 -17.37 -2.24 -20.05
C PRO A 11 -17.59 -3.20 -21.22
N ARG A 12 -16.58 -4.05 -21.49
CA ARG A 12 -16.66 -5.07 -22.55
C ARG A 12 -17.53 -6.26 -22.12
N ALA A 13 -17.29 -6.78 -20.92
CA ALA A 13 -18.00 -7.89 -20.32
C ALA A 13 -17.76 -7.93 -18.79
N ILE A 14 -18.56 -8.73 -18.07
CA ILE A 14 -18.36 -8.99 -16.63
C ILE A 14 -17.69 -10.35 -16.44
N ALA A 15 -16.58 -10.37 -15.71
CA ALA A 15 -15.94 -11.57 -15.19
C ALA A 15 -16.44 -11.85 -13.76
N ASN A 16 -16.90 -13.06 -13.49
CA ASN A 16 -17.38 -13.51 -12.18
C ASN A 16 -16.34 -14.38 -11.49
N GLY A 17 -16.50 -14.56 -10.17
CA GLY A 17 -15.64 -15.47 -9.38
C GLY A 17 -14.24 -14.92 -9.14
N ILE A 18 -14.08 -13.59 -9.17
CA ILE A 18 -12.83 -12.92 -8.82
C ILE A 18 -12.67 -12.98 -7.31
N SER A 19 -11.48 -13.37 -6.83
CA SER A 19 -11.15 -13.37 -5.42
C SER A 19 -9.89 -12.55 -5.15
N VAL A 20 -9.94 -11.76 -4.09
CA VAL A 20 -8.79 -11.03 -3.54
C VAL A 20 -8.85 -11.17 -2.01
N TRP A 21 -7.90 -11.93 -1.46
CA TRP A 21 -7.97 -12.39 -0.07
C TRP A 21 -9.32 -13.07 0.22
N ASN A 22 -10.08 -12.60 1.21
CA ASN A 22 -11.40 -13.15 1.54
C ASN A 22 -12.54 -12.49 0.75
N TRP A 23 -12.26 -11.43 -0.02
CA TRP A 23 -13.28 -10.79 -0.85
C TRP A 23 -13.50 -11.60 -2.13
N HIS A 24 -14.77 -11.75 -2.51
CA HIS A 24 -15.21 -12.42 -3.72
C HIS A 24 -16.25 -11.56 -4.42
N GLY A 25 -16.18 -11.45 -5.74
CA GLY A 25 -17.13 -10.66 -6.51
C GLY A 25 -16.91 -10.75 -8.02
N SER A 26 -17.40 -9.73 -8.71
CA SER A 26 -17.25 -9.55 -10.14
C SER A 26 -16.29 -8.40 -10.49
N ALA A 27 -15.85 -8.35 -11.74
CA ALA A 27 -15.02 -7.28 -12.28
C ALA A 27 -15.31 -7.08 -13.77
N PHE A 28 -14.99 -5.92 -14.31
CA PHE A 28 -15.03 -5.69 -15.76
C PHE A 28 -13.86 -6.39 -16.43
N ASP A 29 -14.16 -7.23 -17.41
CA ASP A 29 -13.17 -7.95 -18.19
C ASP A 29 -12.59 -7.06 -19.29
N GLU A 30 -11.26 -6.97 -19.37
CA GLU A 30 -10.58 -6.12 -20.36
C GLU A 30 -10.38 -6.82 -21.72
N GLY A 31 -11.02 -7.96 -21.97
CA GLY A 31 -11.16 -8.61 -23.28
C GLY A 31 -10.04 -9.59 -23.66
N ASP A 32 -10.33 -10.41 -24.67
CA ASP A 32 -9.49 -11.55 -25.05
C ASP A 32 -8.12 -11.15 -25.63
N GLU A 33 -8.03 -10.01 -26.32
CA GLU A 33 -6.76 -9.48 -26.81
C GLU A 33 -5.80 -9.19 -25.65
N VAL A 34 -6.30 -8.54 -24.59
CA VAL A 34 -5.53 -8.20 -23.40
C VAL A 34 -5.19 -9.45 -22.62
N ALA A 35 -6.15 -10.37 -22.46
CA ALA A 35 -5.92 -11.67 -21.85
C ALA A 35 -4.82 -12.47 -22.57
N ALA A 36 -4.85 -12.54 -23.89
CA ALA A 36 -3.84 -13.21 -24.69
C ALA A 36 -2.47 -12.56 -24.52
N TRP A 37 -2.42 -11.21 -24.47
CA TRP A 37 -1.18 -10.48 -24.25
C TRP A 37 -0.53 -10.86 -22.89
N PHE A 38 -1.29 -10.77 -21.80
CA PHE A 38 -0.78 -11.15 -20.47
C PHE A 38 -0.45 -12.64 -20.38
N SER A 39 -1.26 -13.51 -21.01
CA SER A 39 -1.03 -14.95 -21.00
C SER A 39 0.27 -15.34 -21.70
N ASN A 40 0.58 -14.68 -22.82
CA ASN A 40 1.83 -14.87 -23.54
C ASN A 40 3.03 -14.32 -22.75
N TYR A 41 2.88 -13.15 -22.12
CA TYR A 41 3.97 -12.56 -21.32
C TYR A 41 4.28 -13.38 -20.06
N LEU A 42 3.24 -13.82 -19.34
CA LEU A 42 3.37 -14.53 -18.06
C LEU A 42 3.49 -16.05 -18.22
N GLU A 43 3.37 -16.56 -19.45
CA GLU A 43 3.33 -17.99 -19.80
C GLU A 43 2.28 -18.78 -19.00
N LYS A 44 1.16 -18.13 -18.66
CA LYS A 44 0.08 -18.67 -17.83
C LYS A 44 -1.26 -18.06 -18.23
N PRO A 45 -2.37 -18.83 -18.29
CA PRO A 45 -3.69 -18.27 -18.54
C PRO A 45 -4.00 -17.11 -17.58
N SER A 46 -4.11 -15.90 -18.12
CA SER A 46 -4.21 -14.66 -17.37
C SER A 46 -5.20 -13.72 -18.03
N ARG A 47 -6.04 -13.05 -17.25
CA ARG A 47 -6.95 -12.00 -17.70
C ARG A 47 -6.72 -10.73 -16.90
N LEU A 48 -6.74 -9.58 -17.58
CA LEU A 48 -6.78 -8.28 -16.90
C LEU A 48 -8.25 -7.94 -16.62
N VAL A 49 -8.51 -7.45 -15.41
CA VAL A 49 -9.83 -6.99 -14.99
C VAL A 49 -9.74 -5.64 -14.29
N ARG A 50 -10.82 -4.86 -14.38
CA ARG A 50 -11.00 -3.58 -13.68
C ARG A 50 -12.12 -3.72 -12.65
N PHE A 51 -11.92 -3.14 -11.46
CA PHE A 51 -12.89 -3.25 -10.37
C PHE A 51 -14.26 -2.69 -10.80
N ASN A 52 -15.32 -3.42 -10.50
CA ASN A 52 -16.68 -3.07 -10.90
C ASN A 52 -17.35 -2.22 -9.79
N GLU A 53 -17.08 -0.92 -9.78
CA GLU A 53 -17.63 0.00 -8.77
C GLU A 53 -19.14 0.21 -8.86
N GLU A 54 -19.78 -0.24 -9.96
CA GLU A 54 -21.23 -0.12 -10.14
C GLU A 54 -22.00 -1.15 -9.31
N SER A 55 -21.45 -2.35 -9.13
CA SER A 55 -22.13 -3.44 -8.40
C SER A 55 -21.33 -3.99 -7.23
N GLU A 56 -20.05 -3.64 -7.09
CA GLU A 56 -19.17 -4.17 -6.06
C GLU A 56 -18.67 -3.09 -5.11
N SER A 57 -18.49 -3.51 -3.86
CA SER A 57 -17.76 -2.74 -2.86
C SER A 57 -16.86 -3.68 -2.08
N ARG A 58 -15.70 -3.18 -1.66
CA ARG A 58 -14.77 -3.91 -0.81
C ARG A 58 -14.28 -2.98 0.29
N ALA A 59 -14.66 -3.28 1.53
CA ALA A 59 -14.30 -2.47 2.68
C ALA A 59 -12.82 -2.65 3.06
N VAL A 60 -12.23 -1.62 3.68
CA VAL A 60 -10.98 -1.74 4.43
C VAL A 60 -11.18 -2.74 5.57
N MET A 61 -10.27 -3.71 5.70
CA MET A 61 -10.37 -4.77 6.71
C MET A 61 -9.84 -4.31 8.08
N SER A 62 -10.32 -3.18 8.60
CA SER A 62 -9.97 -2.66 9.92
C SER A 62 -11.13 -1.91 10.57
N GLU A 63 -11.36 -2.19 11.86
CA GLU A 63 -12.41 -1.54 12.66
C GLU A 63 -12.15 -0.03 12.85
N LEU A 64 -10.92 0.42 12.67
CA LEU A 64 -10.54 1.83 12.76
C LEU A 64 -10.97 2.65 11.55
N CYS A 65 -11.28 1.98 10.44
CA CYS A 65 -11.52 2.62 9.15
C CYS A 65 -12.86 2.18 8.54
N VAL A 66 -13.85 1.92 9.39
CA VAL A 66 -15.21 1.58 8.95
C VAL A 66 -15.76 2.70 8.06
N GLY A 67 -16.36 2.31 6.94
CA GLY A 67 -16.89 3.24 5.94
C GLY A 67 -15.93 3.56 4.80
N HIS A 68 -14.65 3.19 4.90
CA HIS A 68 -13.70 3.31 3.80
C HIS A 68 -13.70 2.06 2.92
N ALA A 69 -13.58 2.28 1.61
CA ALA A 69 -13.50 1.23 0.61
C ALA A 69 -12.13 1.20 -0.07
N ILE A 70 -11.77 0.02 -0.55
CA ILE A 70 -10.62 -0.25 -1.41
C ILE A 70 -11.11 -0.99 -2.65
N ARG A 71 -10.26 -1.03 -3.68
CA ARG A 71 -10.48 -1.87 -4.86
C ARG A 71 -9.69 -3.17 -4.70
N PHE A 72 -8.74 -3.43 -5.59
CA PHE A 72 -7.84 -4.57 -5.49
C PHE A 72 -6.58 -4.32 -4.63
N SER A 73 -6.47 -3.17 -3.96
CA SER A 73 -5.40 -2.90 -2.99
C SER A 73 -5.40 -3.93 -1.85
N ASP A 74 -4.27 -4.13 -1.18
CA ASP A 74 -4.14 -5.17 -0.17
C ASP A 74 -5.09 -4.94 1.03
N ALA A 75 -4.86 -3.86 1.80
CA ALA A 75 -5.56 -3.59 3.05
C ALA A 75 -6.15 -2.17 3.16
N TYR A 76 -5.45 -1.13 2.68
CA TYR A 76 -5.83 0.28 2.83
C TYR A 76 -5.69 1.06 1.52
N PRO A 77 -6.39 2.20 1.38
CA PRO A 77 -6.34 3.01 0.16
C PRO A 77 -5.00 3.73 -0.02
N PHE A 78 -4.33 4.13 1.07
CA PHE A 78 -3.05 4.84 1.03
C PHE A 78 -2.00 4.18 1.91
N HIS A 79 -0.77 4.11 1.40
CA HIS A 79 0.45 3.79 2.14
C HIS A 79 1.36 5.02 2.13
N LEU A 80 1.69 5.52 3.32
CA LEU A 80 2.61 6.64 3.55
C LEU A 80 3.95 6.11 4.07
N LEU A 81 5.03 6.66 3.54
CA LEU A 81 6.40 6.32 3.90
C LEU A 81 7.28 7.57 3.80
N SER A 82 8.27 7.72 4.68
CA SER A 82 9.24 8.81 4.58
C SER A 82 10.52 8.39 3.84
N GLN A 83 11.14 9.35 3.15
CA GLN A 83 12.44 9.18 2.53
C GLN A 83 13.51 8.93 3.61
N SER A 84 13.43 9.60 4.75
CA SER A 84 14.36 9.39 5.88
C SER A 84 14.27 7.98 6.48
N SER A 85 13.08 7.35 6.53
CA SER A 85 12.93 5.92 6.86
C SER A 85 13.63 5.01 5.85
N MET A 86 13.51 5.31 4.55
CA MET A 86 14.18 4.57 3.50
C MET A 86 15.70 4.72 3.58
N ASP A 87 16.20 5.93 3.84
CA ASP A 87 17.63 6.20 3.98
C ASP A 87 18.20 5.49 5.22
N ALA A 88 17.49 5.55 6.35
CA ALA A 88 17.88 4.83 7.56
C ALA A 88 17.92 3.32 7.35
N LEU A 89 16.93 2.74 6.66
CA LEU A 89 16.96 1.33 6.27
C LEU A 89 18.15 1.02 5.35
N ASN A 90 18.33 1.80 4.28
CA ASN A 90 19.38 1.57 3.29
C ASN A 90 20.78 1.70 3.89
N SER A 91 20.96 2.52 4.94
CA SER A 91 22.24 2.62 5.66
C SER A 91 22.65 1.33 6.39
N GLN A 92 21.70 0.42 6.64
CA GLN A 92 21.92 -0.86 7.29
C GLN A 92 22.04 -2.03 6.31
N LEU A 93 21.77 -1.80 5.01
CA LEU A 93 21.83 -2.83 3.97
C LEU A 93 23.21 -2.83 3.32
N SER A 94 23.70 -4.01 2.95
CA SER A 94 24.90 -4.10 2.10
C SER A 94 24.65 -3.52 0.71
N GLU A 95 23.42 -3.68 0.21
CA GLU A 95 22.97 -3.17 -1.08
C GLU A 95 21.66 -2.39 -0.87
N PRO A 96 21.66 -1.06 -1.08
CA PRO A 96 20.46 -0.25 -0.96
C PRO A 96 19.33 -0.73 -1.87
N VAL A 97 18.10 -0.62 -1.38
CA VAL A 97 16.90 -0.95 -2.14
C VAL A 97 16.10 0.31 -2.49
N PRO A 98 15.54 0.39 -3.70
CA PRO A 98 14.70 1.51 -4.10
C PRO A 98 13.35 1.49 -3.37
N VAL A 99 12.79 2.68 -3.15
CA VAL A 99 11.48 2.87 -2.49
C VAL A 99 10.32 2.17 -3.21
N ASN A 100 10.43 1.95 -4.51
CA ASN A 100 9.40 1.26 -5.30
C ASN A 100 9.16 -0.21 -4.84
N ARG A 101 10.11 -0.84 -4.13
CA ARG A 101 9.92 -2.16 -3.49
C ARG A 101 8.88 -2.10 -2.36
N PHE A 102 8.66 -0.94 -1.76
CA PHE A 102 7.71 -0.72 -0.67
C PHE A 102 6.32 -0.29 -1.16
N ARG A 103 6.25 0.26 -2.38
CA ARG A 103 5.01 0.67 -3.07
C ARG A 103 4.17 1.71 -2.32
N PRO A 104 4.78 2.77 -1.71
CA PRO A 104 3.99 3.82 -1.09
C PRO A 104 3.20 4.62 -2.14
N ASN A 105 2.06 5.16 -1.72
CA ASN A 105 1.31 6.16 -2.48
C ASN A 105 1.84 7.57 -2.19
N LEU A 106 2.20 7.82 -0.93
CA LEU A 106 2.72 9.09 -0.45
C LEU A 106 4.14 8.87 0.08
N LEU A 107 5.12 9.43 -0.63
CA LEU A 107 6.51 9.49 -0.16
C LEU A 107 6.77 10.91 0.31
N ILE A 108 7.08 11.06 1.60
CA ILE A 108 7.29 12.36 2.24
C ILE A 108 8.77 12.56 2.61
N ASP A 109 9.19 13.80 2.73
CA ASP A 109 10.55 14.18 3.13
C ASP A 109 10.50 15.23 4.24
N GLY A 110 11.63 15.52 4.87
CA GLY A 110 11.76 16.56 5.90
C GLY A 110 11.31 16.14 7.29
N CYS A 111 11.36 14.84 7.61
CA CYS A 111 11.06 14.32 8.94
C CYS A 111 12.15 13.36 9.44
N GLU A 112 12.17 13.11 10.75
CA GLU A 112 13.06 12.11 11.34
C GLU A 112 12.72 10.69 10.83
N PRO A 113 13.71 9.80 10.68
CA PRO A 113 13.46 8.42 10.28
C PRO A 113 12.40 7.74 11.14
N PHE A 114 11.44 7.11 10.49
CA PHE A 114 10.32 6.37 11.09
C PHE A 114 9.35 7.21 11.93
N SER A 115 9.46 8.54 11.93
CA SER A 115 8.52 9.40 12.66
C SER A 115 7.09 9.28 12.13
N GLU A 116 6.90 8.89 10.86
CA GLU A 116 5.60 8.65 10.28
C GLU A 116 4.79 7.54 10.96
N ASP A 117 5.47 6.64 11.67
CA ASP A 117 4.80 5.57 12.42
C ASP A 117 3.88 6.14 13.51
N LEU A 118 4.25 7.29 14.09
CA LEU A 118 3.54 7.90 15.20
C LEU A 118 2.51 8.94 14.74
N TRP A 119 2.39 9.21 13.44
CA TRP A 119 1.45 10.19 12.93
C TRP A 119 0.04 9.59 12.92
N ASN A 120 -0.81 10.10 13.80
CA ASN A 120 -2.20 9.66 13.92
C ASN A 120 -3.08 10.37 12.90
N GLU A 121 -2.89 11.67 12.72
CA GLU A 121 -3.66 12.49 11.80
C GLU A 121 -2.73 13.49 11.13
N VAL A 122 -2.80 13.56 9.80
CA VAL A 122 -2.01 14.49 8.98
C VAL A 122 -2.91 15.22 7.99
N GLU A 123 -2.51 16.42 7.59
CA GLU A 123 -3.19 17.19 6.56
C GLU A 123 -2.24 17.49 5.40
N ILE A 124 -2.73 17.33 4.17
CA ILE A 124 -2.04 17.72 2.94
C ILE A 124 -3.04 18.44 2.05
N ASN A 125 -2.79 19.72 1.76
CA ASN A 125 -3.66 20.55 0.91
C ASN A 125 -5.16 20.49 1.33
N GLY A 126 -5.43 20.55 2.63
CA GLY A 126 -6.78 20.48 3.20
C GLY A 126 -7.47 19.12 3.11
N LEU A 127 -6.78 18.06 2.69
CA LEU A 127 -7.21 16.68 2.85
C LEU A 127 -6.61 16.12 4.13
N THR A 128 -7.47 15.55 4.98
CA THR A 128 -7.08 14.99 6.26
C THR A 128 -6.98 13.47 6.13
N PHE A 129 -5.84 12.93 6.53
CA PHE A 129 -5.58 11.50 6.55
C PHE A 129 -5.47 11.03 8.00
N SER A 130 -6.16 9.95 8.31
CA SER A 130 -6.11 9.29 9.62
C SER A 130 -5.38 7.96 9.49
N ALA A 131 -4.55 7.65 10.48
CA ALA A 131 -3.80 6.41 10.55
C ALA A 131 -4.73 5.20 10.68
N GLY A 132 -4.51 4.23 9.81
CA GLY A 132 -5.06 2.88 9.90
C GLY A 132 -4.18 2.04 10.79
N GLU A 133 -3.25 1.28 10.20
CA GLU A 133 -2.28 0.42 10.88
C GLU A 133 -0.87 0.64 10.33
N LEU A 134 0.14 0.30 11.13
CA LEU A 134 1.50 0.21 10.61
C LEU A 134 1.61 -0.88 9.55
N CYS A 135 2.30 -0.59 8.46
CA CYS A 135 2.42 -1.49 7.33
C CYS A 135 3.43 -2.61 7.65
N TRP A 136 2.91 -3.76 8.07
CA TRP A 136 3.72 -4.96 8.17
C TRP A 136 4.11 -5.45 6.77
N ARG A 137 5.38 -5.82 6.59
CA ARG A 137 5.92 -6.18 5.28
C ARG A 137 5.87 -7.69 5.07
N CYS A 138 5.29 -8.09 3.95
CA CYS A 138 5.38 -9.45 3.42
C CYS A 138 6.71 -9.62 2.64
N LYS A 139 6.84 -10.67 1.82
CA LYS A 139 8.04 -10.92 1.00
C LYS A 139 8.18 -10.00 -0.21
N ILE A 140 7.15 -9.24 -0.59
CA ILE A 140 7.17 -8.45 -1.83
C ILE A 140 8.35 -7.46 -1.91
N PRO A 141 8.75 -6.74 -0.83
CA PRO A 141 9.92 -5.88 -0.87
C PRO A 141 11.24 -6.61 -1.12
N THR A 142 11.28 -7.95 -0.98
CA THR A 142 12.48 -8.74 -1.23
C THR A 142 12.67 -9.13 -2.69
N ILE A 143 11.76 -8.73 -3.56
CA ILE A 143 11.79 -9.00 -4.99
C ILE A 143 12.37 -7.80 -5.72
N ASN A 144 13.47 -8.00 -6.45
CA ASN A 144 13.98 -7.02 -7.39
C ASN A 144 12.95 -6.83 -8.52
N GLN A 145 12.44 -5.61 -8.69
CA GLN A 145 11.37 -5.31 -9.64
C GLN A 145 11.83 -5.37 -11.11
N ASP A 146 13.12 -5.17 -11.37
CA ASP A 146 13.67 -5.17 -12.74
C ASP A 146 13.96 -6.59 -13.22
N THR A 147 14.39 -7.47 -12.31
CA THR A 147 14.81 -8.84 -12.65
C THR A 147 13.84 -9.93 -12.23
N ALA A 148 12.82 -9.58 -11.43
CA ALA A 148 11.88 -10.50 -10.77
C ALA A 148 12.54 -11.53 -9.82
N VAL A 149 13.84 -11.38 -9.52
CA VAL A 149 14.56 -12.28 -8.60
C VAL A 149 14.22 -11.93 -7.16
N GLY A 150 13.73 -12.92 -6.42
CA GLY A 150 13.48 -12.81 -4.98
C GLY A 150 14.74 -13.07 -4.15
N GLY A 151 14.82 -12.45 -2.99
CA GLY A 151 15.82 -12.69 -1.97
C GLY A 151 15.25 -12.63 -0.56
N SER A 152 16.12 -12.40 0.42
CA SER A 152 15.76 -12.27 1.84
C SER A 152 15.76 -10.81 2.32
N GLU A 153 16.56 -9.94 1.70
CA GLU A 153 16.61 -8.51 2.01
C GLU A 153 15.50 -7.73 1.31
N PRO A 154 14.90 -6.70 1.96
CA PRO A 154 15.36 -6.06 3.20
C PRO A 154 14.81 -6.68 4.49
N ASN A 155 14.01 -7.76 4.39
CA ASN A 155 13.28 -8.28 5.54
C ASN A 155 14.18 -8.87 6.63
N GLU A 156 15.30 -9.50 6.29
CA GLU A 156 16.26 -10.00 7.29
C GLU A 156 16.87 -8.86 8.11
N THR A 157 17.34 -7.81 7.44
CA THR A 157 17.87 -6.62 8.12
C THR A 157 16.81 -5.95 8.99
N LEU A 158 15.57 -5.83 8.48
CA LEU A 158 14.45 -5.25 9.22
C LEU A 158 14.11 -6.02 10.51
N LYS A 159 14.34 -7.34 10.59
CA LYS A 159 14.07 -8.11 11.82
C LYS A 159 14.85 -7.57 13.03
N ASN A 160 16.03 -6.99 12.79
CA ASN A 160 16.94 -6.55 13.84
C ASN A 160 16.46 -5.29 14.56
N PHE A 161 15.75 -4.39 13.87
CA PHE A 161 15.40 -3.07 14.42
C PHE A 161 13.96 -2.59 14.12
N ARG A 162 13.25 -3.26 13.21
CA ARG A 162 11.87 -2.94 12.79
C ARG A 162 10.90 -4.10 12.99
N SER A 163 11.30 -5.14 13.72
CA SER A 163 10.38 -6.23 14.07
C SER A 163 9.37 -5.79 15.12
N GLY A 164 8.20 -6.44 15.16
CA GLY A 164 7.23 -6.20 16.21
C GLY A 164 7.76 -6.55 17.61
N ARG A 165 8.78 -7.42 17.71
CA ARG A 165 9.50 -7.65 18.96
C ARG A 165 10.22 -6.40 19.48
N VAL A 166 10.78 -5.60 18.57
CA VAL A 166 11.49 -4.35 18.89
C VAL A 166 10.50 -3.22 19.13
N LEU A 167 9.53 -3.03 18.22
CA LEU A 167 8.61 -1.89 18.27
C LEU A 167 7.48 -2.06 19.29
N PHE A 168 7.00 -3.29 19.51
CA PHE A 168 5.87 -3.60 20.40
C PHE A 168 6.20 -4.80 21.33
N PRO A 169 7.10 -4.63 22.32
CA PRO A 169 7.57 -5.75 23.16
C PRO A 169 6.46 -6.57 23.84
N ASN A 170 5.32 -5.93 24.09
CA ASN A 170 4.15 -6.48 24.78
C ASN A 170 3.05 -7.01 23.82
N LYS A 171 3.22 -6.93 22.49
CA LYS A 171 2.23 -7.43 21.50
C LYS A 171 2.72 -8.72 20.84
N GLU A 172 2.42 -9.86 21.47
CA GLU A 172 2.91 -11.19 21.05
C GLU A 172 2.56 -11.56 19.59
N LYS A 173 1.36 -11.22 19.11
CA LYS A 173 0.91 -11.58 17.74
C LYS A 173 1.74 -10.89 16.64
N GLN A 174 2.44 -9.81 16.98
CA GLN A 174 3.15 -8.94 16.04
C GLN A 174 4.66 -9.25 15.99
N ARG A 175 5.17 -10.07 16.93
CA ARG A 175 6.61 -10.31 17.10
C ARG A 175 7.33 -10.78 15.83
N GLY A 176 6.68 -11.61 15.02
CA GLY A 176 7.26 -12.17 13.79
C GLY A 176 7.17 -11.27 12.55
N ARG A 177 6.55 -10.09 12.66
CA ARG A 177 6.35 -9.15 11.56
C ARG A 177 7.41 -8.05 11.60
N VAL A 178 7.72 -7.48 10.44
CA VAL A 178 8.56 -6.26 10.32
C VAL A 178 7.74 -5.14 9.71
N TYR A 179 8.02 -3.89 10.09
CA TYR A 179 7.14 -2.75 9.79
C TYR A 179 7.88 -1.60 9.10
N VAL A 180 7.36 -1.15 7.94
CA VAL A 180 7.91 -0.01 7.18
C VAL A 180 6.77 0.80 6.56
N GLY A 181 6.62 2.04 7.00
CA GLY A 181 5.55 2.95 6.64
C GLY A 181 4.23 2.63 7.34
N THR A 182 3.25 3.49 7.10
CA THR A 182 1.95 3.47 7.78
C THR A 182 0.82 3.52 6.76
N PHE A 183 -0.26 2.81 7.03
CA PHE A 183 -1.46 2.87 6.22
C PHE A 183 -2.37 4.01 6.66
N MET A 184 -3.02 4.65 5.71
CA MET A 184 -3.83 5.84 5.92
C MET A 184 -5.16 5.74 5.18
N VAL A 185 -6.19 6.39 5.73
CA VAL A 185 -7.47 6.66 5.06
C VAL A 185 -7.70 8.17 5.00
N CYS A 186 -8.28 8.66 3.90
CA CYS A 186 -8.65 10.07 3.78
C CYS A 186 -10.03 10.27 4.40
N SER A 187 -10.13 11.04 5.48
CA SER A 187 -11.34 11.15 6.30
C SER A 187 -12.33 12.22 5.82
N ASN A 188 -11.88 13.15 4.98
CA ASN A 188 -12.69 14.25 4.46
C ASN A 188 -12.70 14.35 2.92
N ASP A 189 -12.40 13.25 2.23
CA ASP A 189 -12.56 13.15 0.78
C ASP A 189 -14.05 13.01 0.44
N THR A 190 -14.70 14.14 0.16
CA THR A 190 -16.09 14.16 -0.32
C THR A 190 -16.10 14.37 -1.84
N ALA A 191 -17.07 13.76 -2.52
CA ALA A 191 -17.26 13.87 -3.97
C ALA A 191 -17.44 15.32 -4.47
N GLU A 192 -17.64 16.28 -3.56
CA GLU A 192 -17.84 17.70 -3.85
C GLU A 192 -16.54 18.51 -3.89
N THR A 193 -15.41 17.96 -3.45
CA THR A 193 -14.13 18.67 -3.45
C THR A 193 -13.15 18.08 -4.47
N GLU A 194 -12.90 18.78 -5.57
CA GLU A 194 -11.76 18.51 -6.46
C GLU A 194 -10.43 18.92 -5.80
N LYS A 195 -10.11 18.32 -4.65
CA LYS A 195 -8.82 18.49 -4.01
C LYS A 195 -7.82 17.52 -4.62
N ALA A 196 -6.62 18.02 -4.90
CA ALA A 196 -5.53 17.24 -5.45
C ALA A 196 -4.28 17.47 -4.61
N ILE A 197 -3.52 16.41 -4.37
CA ILE A 197 -2.19 16.50 -3.77
C ILE A 197 -1.16 16.54 -4.89
N ARG A 198 -0.15 17.40 -4.73
CA ARG A 198 0.97 17.54 -5.67
C ARG A 198 2.30 17.32 -4.96
N VAL A 199 3.29 16.88 -5.72
CA VAL A 199 4.68 16.87 -5.24
C VAL A 199 5.07 18.30 -4.89
N GLY A 200 5.61 18.48 -3.68
CA GLY A 200 5.96 19.78 -3.13
C GLY A 200 4.91 20.37 -2.18
N ASP A 201 3.71 19.78 -2.09
CA ASP A 201 2.75 20.18 -1.05
C ASP A 201 3.29 19.84 0.34
N HIS A 202 3.03 20.73 1.30
CA HIS A 202 3.42 20.51 2.69
C HIS A 202 2.47 19.52 3.36
N ILE A 203 3.05 18.64 4.18
CA ILE A 203 2.34 17.78 5.11
C ILE A 203 2.40 18.40 6.51
N HIS A 204 1.24 18.52 7.15
CA HIS A 204 1.12 19.00 8.52
C HIS A 204 0.69 17.85 9.42
N VAL A 205 1.48 17.54 10.45
CA VAL A 205 1.11 16.55 11.46
C VAL A 205 0.16 17.22 12.45
N LEU A 206 -1.11 16.80 12.45
CA LEU A 206 -2.15 17.36 13.30
C LEU A 206 -2.20 16.66 14.67
N LYS A 207 -2.01 15.33 14.68
CA LYS A 207 -2.02 14.51 15.89
C LYS A 207 -0.99 13.40 15.79
N THR A 208 -0.40 13.06 16.93
CA THR A 208 0.52 11.92 17.06
C THR A 208 0.04 10.97 18.14
N PHE A 209 0.34 9.68 17.98
CA PHE A 209 0.33 8.73 19.08
C PHE A 209 1.43 9.09 20.09
N SER A 210 1.19 8.82 21.38
CA SER A 210 2.21 9.13 22.41
C SER A 210 3.40 8.16 22.36
N SER A 211 3.17 6.95 21.83
CA SER A 211 4.16 5.88 21.71
C SER A 211 3.72 4.78 20.74
N TYR A 212 4.66 3.89 20.37
CA TYR A 212 4.36 2.69 19.60
C TYR A 212 3.35 1.73 20.26
N ALA A 213 3.19 1.79 21.59
CA ALA A 213 2.20 0.97 22.29
C ALA A 213 0.76 1.31 21.86
N GLU A 214 0.51 2.60 21.58
CA GLU A 214 -0.78 3.13 21.14
C GLU A 214 -1.01 3.00 19.63
N CYS A 215 0.04 2.74 18.85
CA CYS A 215 -0.08 2.57 17.40
C CYS A 215 -0.92 1.31 17.08
N PRO A 216 -1.89 1.41 16.16
CA PRO A 216 -2.61 0.25 15.64
C PRO A 216 -1.72 -0.64 14.76
N VAL A 217 -1.82 -1.97 14.96
CA VAL A 217 -0.92 -3.00 14.36
C VAL A 217 -1.54 -4.39 14.27
#